data_AF-A0A7C6HXI4-F1
#
_entry.id   AF-A0A7C6HXI4-F1
#
_cell.length_a   1.000
_cell.length_b   1.000
_cell.length_c   1.000
_cell.angle_alpha   90.00
_cell.angle_beta   90.00
_cell.angle_gamma   90.00
#
_symmetry.space_group_name_H-M   'P 1'
#
loop_
_entity.id
_entity.type
_entity.pdbx_description
1 polymer ?
#
loop_
_entity_poly.entity_id
_entity_poly.type
_entity_poly.pdbx_seq_one_letter_code
_entity_poly.pdbx_strand_id
1 'polypeptide(L)'
;MDKKDKKKSEYQKKTDNLLIALGIAALIIIPYISFKFAYTSDIYLLTFSQIAGRFGEQNRLIVWGISLLTFFGIVVMYVNALLKNKSKLLKVLLGLMVFLYLVTILVPFLPSFVRRISDIHNYSAYLAVVVTIVYLIIFIGSFYKYDKNLFWKAFVSLLLVIVIMVFLYLKWGTSSIWQAVFATVICIYLYFTMLLVIRSPYTDPEKTMRELIEQKEEHERKRKEYEAKTKEYYYKKKEEKEKK
;
A
#
# COMPACT_ATOMS: atom_id res chain seq x y z
N MET A 1 18.32 -19.14 -37.75
CA MET A 1 17.88 -19.20 -36.34
C MET A 1 16.79 -18.15 -36.16
N ASP A 2 15.55 -18.56 -36.42
CA ASP A 2 14.40 -17.65 -36.50
C ASP A 2 13.82 -17.46 -35.09
N LYS A 3 14.16 -16.33 -34.44
CA LYS A 3 13.50 -15.89 -33.21
C LYS A 3 12.09 -15.44 -33.59
N LYS A 4 11.17 -16.41 -33.72
CA LYS A 4 9.74 -16.13 -33.69
C LYS A 4 9.45 -15.35 -32.41
N ASP A 5 9.11 -14.08 -32.55
CA ASP A 5 8.46 -13.27 -31.53
C ASP A 5 7.20 -14.02 -31.09
N LYS A 6 7.33 -14.83 -30.03
CA LYS A 6 6.16 -15.38 -29.33
C LYS A 6 5.38 -14.18 -28.83
N LYS A 7 4.30 -13.86 -29.52
CA LYS A 7 3.33 -12.84 -29.11
C LYS A 7 2.97 -13.09 -27.65
N LYS A 8 3.41 -12.20 -26.75
CA LYS A 8 3.13 -12.30 -25.31
C LYS A 8 1.63 -12.48 -25.09
N SER A 9 1.26 -13.35 -24.16
CA SER A 9 -0.15 -13.52 -23.79
C SER A 9 -0.72 -12.22 -23.23
N GLU A 10 -2.05 -12.07 -23.27
CA GLU A 10 -2.71 -10.89 -22.71
C GLU A 10 -2.42 -10.72 -21.21
N TYR A 11 -2.39 -11.84 -20.47
CA TYR A 11 -2.07 -11.86 -19.04
C TYR A 11 -0.66 -11.40 -18.76
N GLN A 12 0.32 -11.84 -19.55
CA GLN A 12 1.69 -11.40 -19.42
C GLN A 12 1.84 -9.89 -19.70
N LYS A 13 1.14 -9.35 -20.70
CA LYS A 13 1.12 -7.90 -20.96
C LYS A 13 0.50 -7.12 -19.80
N LYS A 14 -0.59 -7.61 -19.20
CA LYS A 14 -1.21 -6.98 -18.03
C LYS A 14 -0.27 -6.98 -16.82
N THR A 15 0.45 -8.08 -16.60
CA THR A 15 1.50 -8.14 -15.57
C THR A 15 2.60 -7.13 -15.85
N ASP A 16 3.17 -7.11 -17.06
CA ASP A 16 4.23 -6.16 -17.43
C ASP A 16 3.78 -4.70 -17.21
N ASN A 17 2.58 -4.35 -17.64
CA ASN A 17 2.02 -3.01 -17.46
C ASN A 17 1.85 -2.65 -15.98
N LEU A 18 1.40 -3.59 -15.14
CA LEU A 18 1.30 -3.38 -13.70
C LEU A 18 2.69 -3.13 -13.09
N LEU A 19 3.71 -3.90 -13.48
CA LEU A 19 5.08 -3.72 -12.99
C LEU A 19 5.69 -2.39 -13.41
N ILE A 20 5.40 -1.93 -14.62
CA ILE A 20 5.84 -0.61 -15.11
C ILE A 20 5.14 0.49 -14.31
N ALA A 21 3.82 0.41 -14.15
CA ALA A 21 3.04 1.39 -13.40
C ALA A 21 3.50 1.50 -11.94
N LEU A 22 3.71 0.35 -11.27
CA LEU A 22 4.23 0.30 -9.90
C LEU A 22 5.67 0.79 -9.82
N GLY A 23 6.51 0.52 -10.82
CA GLY A 23 7.87 1.04 -10.91
C GLY A 23 7.90 2.56 -11.01
N ILE A 24 7.09 3.14 -11.90
CA ILE A 24 6.92 4.60 -12.03
C ILE A 24 6.41 5.20 -10.73
N ALA A 25 5.42 4.57 -10.09
CA ALA A 25 4.88 5.03 -8.82
C ALA A 25 5.96 5.06 -7.71
N ALA A 26 6.73 3.98 -7.57
CA ALA A 26 7.74 3.82 -6.52
C ALA A 26 8.98 4.70 -6.73
N LEU A 27 9.44 4.85 -7.97
CA LEU A 27 10.71 5.50 -8.30
C LEU A 27 10.56 6.98 -8.66
N ILE A 28 9.38 7.39 -9.13
CA ILE A 28 9.17 8.76 -9.65
C ILE A 28 8.06 9.46 -8.87
N ILE A 29 6.82 8.93 -8.91
CA ILE A 29 5.66 9.67 -8.40
C ILE A 29 5.75 9.89 -6.90
N ILE A 30 5.87 8.81 -6.10
CA ILE A 30 5.87 8.90 -4.63
C ILE A 30 7.07 9.71 -4.12
N PRO A 31 8.31 9.49 -4.61
CA PRO A 31 9.44 10.34 -4.23
C PRO A 31 9.20 11.80 -4.59
N TYR A 32 8.76 12.10 -5.82
CA TYR A 32 8.49 13.47 -6.25
C TYR A 32 7.47 14.17 -5.36
N ILE A 33 6.29 13.57 -5.13
CA ILE A 33 5.27 14.20 -4.29
C ILE A 33 5.71 14.31 -2.83
N SER A 34 6.50 13.37 -2.32
CA SER A 34 7.01 13.39 -0.94
C SER A 34 8.01 14.52 -0.73
N PHE A 35 9.03 14.62 -1.59
CA PHE A 35 10.04 15.68 -1.48
C PHE A 35 9.43 17.05 -1.81
N LYS A 36 8.58 17.15 -2.84
CA LYS A 36 7.86 18.40 -3.13
C LYS A 36 7.02 18.86 -1.95
N PHE A 37 6.42 17.93 -1.18
CA PHE A 37 5.69 18.26 0.02
C PHE A 37 6.61 18.72 1.16
N ALA A 38 7.72 18.00 1.39
CA ALA A 38 8.73 18.38 2.38
C ALA A 38 9.25 19.81 2.18
N TYR A 39 9.65 20.16 0.96
CA TYR A 39 10.21 21.47 0.61
C TYR A 39 9.22 22.64 0.70
N THR A 40 7.96 22.41 1.10
CA THR A 40 7.00 23.49 1.35
C THR A 40 7.38 24.30 2.61
N SER A 41 8.23 23.75 3.48
CA SER A 41 8.67 24.44 4.72
C SER A 41 10.09 24.00 5.12
N ASP A 42 10.52 24.35 6.34
CA ASP A 42 11.76 23.82 6.91
C ASP A 42 11.70 22.29 7.04
N ILE A 43 12.48 21.63 6.19
CA ILE A 43 12.47 20.17 6.01
C ILE A 43 12.97 19.41 7.26
N TYR A 44 13.73 20.07 8.13
CA TYR A 44 14.35 19.46 9.30
C TYR A 44 13.55 19.67 10.59
N LEU A 45 12.66 20.66 10.62
CA LEU A 45 11.92 21.03 11.83
C LEU A 45 10.47 20.58 11.85
N LEU A 46 9.79 20.60 10.71
CA LEU A 46 8.34 20.35 10.65
C LEU A 46 8.00 19.00 10.04
N THR A 47 6.97 18.35 10.58
CA THR A 47 6.39 17.13 10.01
C THR A 47 5.40 17.48 8.89
N PHE A 48 5.12 16.52 8.01
CA PHE A 48 4.07 16.60 6.98
C PHE A 48 2.70 17.01 7.54
N SER A 49 2.31 16.47 8.70
CA SER A 49 1.04 16.84 9.33
C SER A 49 1.06 18.26 9.89
N GLN A 50 2.21 18.73 10.40
CA GLN A 50 2.39 20.11 10.84
C GLN A 50 2.40 21.07 9.65
N ILE A 51 3.02 20.70 8.53
CA ILE A 51 2.99 21.47 7.28
C ILE A 51 1.55 21.65 6.82
N ALA A 52 0.79 20.55 6.74
CA ALA A 52 -0.62 20.59 6.37
C ALA A 52 -1.46 21.48 7.29
N GLY A 53 -1.31 21.32 8.61
CA GLY A 53 -2.10 22.06 9.58
C GLY A 53 -1.74 23.55 9.70
N ARG A 54 -0.46 23.91 9.50
CA ARG A 54 0.00 25.31 9.63
C ARG A 54 -0.12 26.11 8.34
N PHE A 55 0.11 25.48 7.19
CA PHE A 55 0.13 26.17 5.88
C PHE A 55 -1.13 25.89 5.03
N GLY A 56 -2.13 25.19 5.57
CA GLY A 56 -3.38 24.91 4.86
C GLY A 56 -3.24 23.84 3.77
N GLU A 57 -2.19 23.02 3.81
CA GLU A 57 -1.83 22.08 2.75
C GLU A 57 -2.45 20.67 2.93
N GLN A 58 -3.62 20.61 3.56
CA GLN A 58 -4.30 19.36 3.93
C GLN A 58 -4.64 18.49 2.71
N ASN A 59 -5.05 19.10 1.60
CA ASN A 59 -5.33 18.37 0.36
C ASN A 59 -4.07 17.65 -0.18
N ARG A 60 -2.90 18.29 -0.11
CA ARG A 60 -1.63 17.68 -0.54
C ARG A 60 -1.22 16.53 0.37
N LEU A 61 -1.42 16.67 1.68
CA LEU A 61 -1.18 15.58 2.64
C LEU A 61 -2.08 14.37 2.36
N ILE A 62 -3.37 14.59 2.10
CA ILE A 62 -4.33 13.54 1.78
C ILE A 62 -3.93 12.83 0.48
N VAL A 63 -3.62 13.58 -0.58
CA VAL A 63 -3.17 13.00 -1.86
C VAL A 63 -1.89 12.18 -1.68
N TRP A 64 -0.91 12.71 -0.95
CA TRP A 64 0.32 11.99 -0.62
C TRP A 64 0.04 10.68 0.13
N GLY A 65 -0.76 10.74 1.20
CA GLY A 65 -1.09 9.60 2.04
C GLY A 65 -1.87 8.52 1.30
N ILE A 66 -2.90 8.90 0.55
CA ILE A 66 -3.69 7.96 -0.26
C ILE A 66 -2.82 7.30 -1.33
N SER A 67 -1.93 8.06 -1.99
CA SER A 67 -1.02 7.52 -3.00
C SER A 67 -0.08 6.48 -2.40
N LEU A 68 0.51 6.77 -1.23
CA LEU A 68 1.39 5.87 -0.50
C LEU A 68 0.66 4.58 -0.09
N LEU A 69 -0.52 4.72 0.54
CA LEU A 69 -1.31 3.57 1.01
C LEU A 69 -1.83 2.70 -0.14
N THR A 70 -2.24 3.32 -1.24
CA THR A 70 -2.72 2.62 -2.43
C THR A 70 -1.58 1.81 -3.07
N PHE A 71 -0.40 2.43 -3.23
CA PHE A 71 0.77 1.73 -3.72
C PHE A 71 1.13 0.54 -2.83
N PHE A 72 1.23 0.77 -1.51
CA PHE A 72 1.55 -0.27 -0.55
C PHE A 72 0.55 -1.43 -0.62
N GLY A 73 -0.75 -1.10 -0.62
CA GLY A 73 -1.83 -2.07 -0.72
C GLY A 73 -1.74 -2.92 -1.99
N ILE A 74 -1.58 -2.30 -3.16
CA ILE A 74 -1.48 -3.03 -4.44
C ILE A 74 -0.29 -3.98 -4.43
N VAL A 75 0.91 -3.49 -4.06
CA VAL A 75 2.13 -4.32 -4.07
C VAL A 75 1.97 -5.52 -3.14
N VAL A 76 1.53 -5.28 -1.91
CA VAL A 76 1.45 -6.37 -0.93
C VAL A 76 0.31 -7.34 -1.24
N MET A 77 -0.83 -6.87 -1.73
CA MET A 77 -1.90 -7.75 -2.21
C MET A 77 -1.42 -8.62 -3.37
N TYR A 78 -0.69 -8.03 -4.33
CA TYR A 78 -0.16 -8.77 -5.48
C TYR A 78 0.89 -9.80 -5.07
N VAL A 79 1.84 -9.45 -4.20
CA VAL A 79 2.84 -10.40 -3.67
C VAL A 79 2.18 -11.52 -2.86
N ASN A 80 1.19 -11.21 -2.02
CA ASN A 80 0.46 -12.26 -1.32
C ASN A 80 -0.32 -13.18 -2.27
N ALA A 81 -0.84 -12.65 -3.38
CA ALA A 81 -1.48 -13.46 -4.42
C ALA A 81 -0.47 -14.39 -5.12
N LEU A 82 0.72 -13.87 -5.49
CA LEU A 82 1.81 -14.67 -6.07
C LEU A 82 2.23 -15.82 -5.15
N LEU A 83 2.36 -15.54 -3.85
CA LEU A 83 2.73 -16.53 -2.84
C LEU A 83 1.52 -17.37 -2.37
N LYS A 84 0.29 -17.08 -2.82
CA LYS A 84 -0.93 -17.71 -2.30
C LYS A 84 -1.05 -17.61 -0.77
N ASN A 85 -0.51 -16.55 -0.19
CA ASN A 85 -0.50 -16.31 1.25
C ASN A 85 -1.87 -15.77 1.70
N LYS A 86 -2.54 -16.51 2.59
CA LYS A 86 -3.87 -16.18 3.12
C LYS A 86 -3.88 -15.84 4.62
N SER A 87 -2.72 -15.47 5.18
CA SER A 87 -2.59 -15.15 6.61
C SER A 87 -3.62 -14.12 7.09
N LYS A 88 -4.46 -14.51 8.04
CA LYS A 88 -5.44 -13.61 8.69
C LYS A 88 -4.73 -12.51 9.48
N LEU A 89 -3.62 -12.85 10.15
CA LEU A 89 -2.83 -11.89 10.93
C LEU A 89 -2.32 -10.74 10.07
N LEU A 90 -1.77 -11.05 8.88
CA LEU A 90 -1.33 -10.02 7.94
C LEU A 90 -2.49 -9.14 7.48
N LYS A 91 -3.68 -9.69 7.22
CA LYS A 91 -4.85 -8.89 6.84
C LYS A 91 -5.26 -7.93 7.96
N VAL A 92 -5.28 -8.39 9.21
CA VAL A 92 -5.61 -7.56 10.38
C VAL A 92 -4.57 -6.45 10.57
N LEU A 93 -3.28 -6.79 10.52
CA LEU A 93 -2.20 -5.81 10.66
C LEU A 93 -2.21 -4.78 9.52
N LEU A 94 -2.48 -5.20 8.28
CA LEU A 94 -2.62 -4.28 7.15
C LEU A 94 -3.80 -3.33 7.36
N GLY A 95 -4.95 -3.85 7.78
CA GLY A 95 -6.13 -3.04 8.10
C GLY A 95 -5.86 -2.02 9.20
N LEU A 96 -5.20 -2.45 10.29
CA LEU A 96 -4.79 -1.57 11.39
C LEU A 96 -3.82 -0.49 10.90
N MET A 97 -2.80 -0.88 10.13
CA MET A 97 -1.82 0.05 9.56
C MET A 97 -2.50 1.12 8.69
N VAL A 98 -3.36 0.70 7.74
CA VAL A 98 -4.10 1.62 6.88
C VAL A 98 -4.98 2.55 7.71
N PHE A 99 -5.71 2.02 8.69
CA PHE A 99 -6.55 2.81 9.57
C PHE A 99 -5.75 3.90 10.32
N LEU A 100 -4.61 3.53 10.92
CA LEU A 100 -3.76 4.48 11.65
C LEU A 100 -3.21 5.57 10.73
N TYR A 101 -2.74 5.22 9.52
CA TYR A 101 -2.31 6.24 8.55
C TYR A 101 -3.47 7.13 8.10
N LEU A 102 -4.67 6.58 7.86
CA LEU A 102 -5.85 7.39 7.51
C LEU A 102 -6.18 8.42 8.58
N VAL A 103 -6.11 8.02 9.86
CA VAL A 103 -6.26 8.98 10.99
C VAL A 103 -5.24 10.10 10.88
N THR A 104 -3.97 9.78 10.64
CA THR A 104 -2.89 10.78 10.59
C THR A 104 -2.95 11.72 9.38
N ILE A 105 -3.57 11.33 8.27
CA ILE A 105 -3.68 12.19 7.07
C ILE A 105 -4.99 12.98 7.02
N LEU A 106 -6.05 12.47 7.64
CA LEU A 106 -7.35 13.15 7.69
C LEU A 106 -7.46 14.11 8.86
N VAL A 107 -6.75 13.84 9.96
CA VAL A 107 -6.66 14.70 11.14
C VAL A 107 -5.26 15.31 11.19
N PRO A 108 -4.95 16.34 10.37
CA PRO A 108 -3.63 16.95 10.43
C PRO A 108 -3.40 17.58 11.80
N PHE A 109 -2.13 17.67 12.19
CA PHE A 109 -1.75 18.31 13.43
C PHE A 109 -2.10 19.81 13.37
N LEU A 110 -3.15 20.22 14.09
CA LEU A 110 -3.47 21.63 14.32
C LEU A 110 -3.11 21.99 15.76
N PRO A 111 -2.11 22.86 16.00
CA PRO A 111 -1.76 23.29 17.36
C PRO A 111 -2.89 24.08 18.06
N SER A 112 -3.90 24.53 17.30
CA SER A 112 -5.05 25.31 17.79
C SER A 112 -6.27 24.48 18.20
N PHE A 113 -6.32 23.17 17.94
CA PHE A 113 -7.45 22.33 18.32
C PHE A 113 -7.06 21.35 19.44
N VAL A 114 -7.82 21.42 20.55
CA VAL A 114 -7.88 20.52 21.72
C VAL A 114 -6.70 19.56 21.87
N ARG A 115 -5.82 19.80 22.86
CA ARG A 115 -4.61 18.99 23.19
C ARG A 115 -4.78 17.48 23.02
N ARG A 116 -5.94 16.93 23.40
CA ARG A 116 -6.28 15.50 23.22
C ARG A 116 -6.23 15.01 21.77
N ILE A 117 -6.69 15.80 20.79
CA ILE A 117 -6.69 15.42 19.36
C ILE A 117 -5.26 15.36 18.84
N SER A 118 -4.44 16.35 19.21
CA SER A 118 -3.00 16.37 18.91
C SER A 118 -2.28 15.15 19.49
N ASP A 119 -2.58 14.78 20.74
CA ASP A 119 -1.98 13.61 21.38
C ASP A 119 -2.40 12.32 20.66
N ILE A 120 -3.69 12.16 20.34
CA ILE A 120 -4.20 11.01 19.56
C ILE A 120 -3.51 10.91 18.20
N HIS A 121 -3.34 12.03 17.49
CA HIS A 121 -2.63 12.07 16.21
C HIS A 121 -1.18 11.59 16.35
N ASN A 122 -0.45 12.12 17.34
CA ASN A 122 0.94 11.74 17.56
C ASN A 122 1.07 10.25 17.93
N TYR A 123 0.24 9.75 18.84
CA TYR A 123 0.22 8.32 19.18
C TYR A 123 -0.13 7.45 17.97
N SER A 124 -1.11 7.88 17.15
CA SER A 124 -1.48 7.18 15.93
C SER A 124 -0.32 7.15 14.92
N ALA A 125 0.42 8.25 14.77
CA ALA A 125 1.57 8.33 13.89
C ALA A 125 2.72 7.41 14.33
N TYR A 126 3.07 7.40 15.63
CA TYR A 126 4.08 6.48 16.14
C TYR A 126 3.65 5.01 16.00
N LEU A 127 2.40 4.72 16.36
CA LEU A 127 1.86 3.37 16.25
C LEU A 127 1.78 2.91 14.79
N ALA A 128 1.45 3.80 13.85
CA ALA A 128 1.44 3.48 12.42
C ALA A 128 2.81 2.99 11.94
N VAL A 129 3.89 3.68 12.34
CA VAL A 129 5.27 3.29 11.98
C VAL A 129 5.63 1.94 12.59
N VAL A 130 5.37 1.74 13.89
CA VAL A 130 5.66 0.46 14.57
C VAL A 130 4.88 -0.69 13.93
N VAL A 131 3.57 -0.52 13.70
CA VAL A 131 2.73 -1.51 13.04
C VAL A 131 3.22 -1.78 11.61
N THR A 132 3.67 -0.77 10.87
CA THR A 132 4.26 -0.94 9.53
C THR A 132 5.50 -1.84 9.59
N ILE A 133 6.42 -1.60 10.53
CA ILE A 133 7.65 -2.40 10.66
C ILE A 133 7.30 -3.84 11.05
N VAL A 134 6.45 -4.04 12.05
CA VAL A 134 5.98 -5.37 12.48
C VAL A 134 5.30 -6.10 11.32
N TYR A 135 4.45 -5.40 10.58
CA TYR A 135 3.80 -5.93 9.39
C TYR A 135 4.82 -6.40 8.36
N LEU A 136 5.80 -5.56 8.01
CA LEU A 136 6.83 -5.89 7.03
C LEU A 136 7.67 -7.09 7.47
N ILE A 137 8.05 -7.18 8.76
CA ILE A 137 8.79 -8.32 9.29
C ILE A 137 7.99 -9.62 9.13
N ILE A 138 6.71 -9.63 9.51
CA ILE A 138 5.87 -10.83 9.40
C ILE A 138 5.58 -11.15 7.92
N PHE A 139 5.38 -10.12 7.10
CA PHE A 139 5.14 -10.26 5.66
C PHE A 139 6.33 -10.90 4.97
N ILE A 140 7.55 -10.41 5.20
CA ILE A 140 8.78 -11.05 4.70
C ILE A 140 8.98 -12.42 5.33
N GLY A 141 8.69 -12.59 6.62
CA GLY A 141 8.71 -13.89 7.31
C GLY A 141 7.86 -14.95 6.61
N SER A 142 6.78 -14.56 5.93
CA SER A 142 5.99 -15.49 5.13
C SER A 142 6.79 -16.13 3.99
N PHE A 143 7.81 -15.43 3.45
CA PHE A 143 8.63 -15.91 2.33
C PHE A 143 9.48 -17.11 2.73
N TYR A 144 9.82 -17.26 4.02
CA TYR A 144 10.66 -18.35 4.50
C TYR A 144 10.08 -19.74 4.19
N LYS A 145 8.74 -19.85 4.16
CA LYS A 145 8.04 -21.10 3.80
C LYS A 145 8.07 -21.40 2.30
N TYR A 146 8.29 -20.40 1.46
CA TYR A 146 8.25 -20.52 0.01
C TYR A 146 9.66 -20.64 -0.58
N ASP A 147 10.54 -19.70 -0.24
CA ASP A 147 11.89 -19.62 -0.77
C ASP A 147 12.80 -18.98 0.29
N LYS A 148 13.67 -19.80 0.91
CA LYS A 148 14.59 -19.35 1.96
C LYS A 148 15.60 -18.32 1.47
N ASN A 149 16.04 -18.42 0.22
CA ASN A 149 17.00 -17.48 -0.36
C ASN A 149 16.35 -16.12 -0.60
N LEU A 150 15.13 -16.12 -1.14
CA LEU A 150 14.30 -14.93 -1.27
C LEU A 150 14.05 -14.27 0.09
N PHE A 151 13.70 -15.07 1.10
CA PHE A 151 13.52 -14.59 2.47
C PHE A 151 14.75 -13.83 2.98
N TRP A 152 15.95 -14.44 2.94
CA TRP A 152 17.14 -13.81 3.47
C TRP A 152 17.51 -12.53 2.72
N LYS A 153 17.38 -12.51 1.39
CA LYS A 153 17.61 -11.30 0.58
C LYS A 153 16.67 -10.15 0.98
N ALA A 154 15.37 -10.43 1.09
CA ALA A 154 14.39 -9.43 1.46
C ALA A 154 14.56 -8.99 2.94
N PHE A 155 14.82 -9.94 3.84
CA PHE A 155 14.97 -9.67 5.27
C PHE A 155 16.21 -8.82 5.59
N VAL A 156 17.37 -9.15 5.01
CA VAL A 156 18.59 -8.35 5.18
C VAL A 156 18.40 -6.95 4.59
N SER A 157 17.76 -6.85 3.42
CA SER A 157 17.43 -5.55 2.84
C SER A 157 16.48 -4.73 3.73
N LEU A 158 15.49 -5.36 4.38
CA LEU A 158 14.59 -4.69 5.32
C LEU A 158 15.35 -4.17 6.54
N LEU A 159 16.25 -4.97 7.11
CA LEU A 159 17.07 -4.56 8.24
C LEU A 159 17.93 -3.34 7.90
N LEU A 160 18.54 -3.32 6.70
CA LEU A 160 19.31 -2.17 6.23
C LEU A 160 18.43 -0.91 6.10
N VAL A 161 17.21 -1.03 5.57
CA VAL A 161 16.25 0.07 5.52
C VAL A 161 15.91 0.56 6.93
N ILE A 162 15.62 -0.34 7.87
CA ILE A 162 15.31 0.02 9.26
C ILE A 162 16.48 0.77 9.91
N VAL A 163 17.72 0.28 9.75
CA VAL A 163 18.92 0.93 10.31
C VAL A 163 19.09 2.35 9.75
N ILE A 164 18.94 2.53 8.43
CA ILE A 164 18.99 3.86 7.82
C ILE A 164 17.92 4.78 8.41
N MET A 165 16.68 4.29 8.54
CA MET A 165 15.57 5.10 9.07
C MET A 165 15.75 5.46 10.54
N VAL A 166 16.30 4.56 11.35
CA VAL A 166 16.63 4.81 12.75
C VAL A 166 17.73 5.87 12.83
N PHE A 167 18.78 5.78 12.03
CA PHE A 167 19.83 6.79 12.00
C PHE A 167 19.30 8.18 11.62
N LEU A 168 18.45 8.26 10.59
CA LEU A 168 17.82 9.52 10.19
C LEU A 168 16.90 10.07 11.30
N TYR A 169 16.17 9.19 11.98
CA TYR A 169 15.30 9.56 13.09
C TYR A 169 16.10 10.13 14.27
N LEU A 170 17.22 9.50 14.64
CA LEU A 170 18.08 10.00 15.72
C LEU A 170 18.66 11.38 15.42
N LYS A 171 18.91 11.69 14.13
CA LYS A 171 19.48 12.96 13.70
C LYS A 171 18.45 14.10 13.62
N TRP A 172 17.26 13.82 13.09
CA TRP A 172 16.28 14.86 12.72
C TRP A 172 14.87 14.62 13.26
N GLY A 173 14.67 13.64 14.15
CA GLY A 173 13.36 13.26 14.67
C GLY A 173 12.35 12.88 13.59
N THR A 174 11.06 13.05 13.88
CA THR A 174 9.95 12.88 12.91
C THR A 174 9.78 14.09 11.99
N SER A 175 10.85 14.56 11.34
CA SER A 175 10.80 15.69 10.40
C SER A 175 10.24 15.30 9.03
N SER A 176 9.89 16.30 8.22
CA SER A 176 9.37 16.10 6.86
C SER A 176 10.40 15.49 5.92
N ILE A 177 11.71 15.77 6.09
CA ILE A 177 12.76 15.05 5.36
C ILE A 177 12.78 13.57 5.74
N TRP A 178 12.64 13.25 7.03
CA TRP A 178 12.57 11.87 7.49
C TRP A 178 11.36 11.14 6.89
N GLN A 179 10.19 11.77 6.89
CA GLN A 179 8.96 11.21 6.32
C GLN A 179 9.07 11.04 4.79
N ALA A 180 9.68 11.99 4.09
CA ALA A 180 9.88 11.90 2.64
C ALA A 180 10.81 10.75 2.26
N VAL A 181 11.93 10.62 2.98
CA VAL A 181 12.90 9.53 2.79
C VAL A 181 12.28 8.18 3.17
N PHE A 182 11.54 8.12 4.28
CA PHE A 182 10.83 6.92 4.72
C PHE A 182 9.86 6.40 3.65
N ALA A 183 8.96 7.27 3.16
CA ALA A 183 8.01 6.90 2.12
C ALA A 183 8.72 6.42 0.84
N THR A 184 9.75 7.16 0.41
CA THR A 184 10.55 6.82 -0.77
C THR A 184 11.21 5.45 -0.66
N VAL A 185 11.99 5.23 0.40
CA VAL A 185 12.77 4.00 0.58
C VAL A 185 11.86 2.80 0.78
N ILE A 186 10.76 2.93 1.54
CA ILE A 186 9.80 1.82 1.71
C ILE A 186 9.12 1.45 0.39
N CYS A 187 8.74 2.44 -0.43
CA CYS A 187 8.15 2.17 -1.74
C CYS A 187 9.12 1.46 -2.68
N ILE A 188 10.36 1.96 -2.73
CA ILE A 188 11.44 1.34 -3.51
C ILE A 188 11.70 -0.08 -3.02
N TYR A 189 11.84 -0.27 -1.71
CA TYR A 189 12.06 -1.57 -1.09
C TYR A 189 10.94 -2.56 -1.44
N LEU A 190 9.68 -2.17 -1.32
CA LEU A 190 8.54 -3.03 -1.64
C LEU A 190 8.49 -3.37 -3.13
N TYR A 191 8.77 -2.41 -4.01
CA TYR A 191 8.84 -2.65 -5.45
C TYR A 191 9.92 -3.68 -5.79
N PHE A 192 11.14 -3.51 -5.27
CA PHE A 192 12.21 -4.48 -5.49
C PHE A 192 11.93 -5.84 -4.85
N THR A 193 11.30 -5.86 -3.68
CA THR A 193 10.85 -7.10 -3.03
C THR A 193 9.87 -7.85 -3.92
N MET A 194 8.90 -7.15 -4.52
CA MET A 194 7.97 -7.73 -5.48
C MET A 194 8.69 -8.28 -6.71
N LEU A 195 9.67 -7.55 -7.27
CA LEU A 195 10.48 -8.05 -8.39
C LEU A 195 11.29 -9.30 -8.02
N LEU A 196 11.80 -9.40 -6.80
CA LEU A 196 12.48 -10.59 -6.31
C LEU A 196 11.53 -11.79 -6.21
N VAL A 197 10.30 -11.58 -5.72
CA VAL A 197 9.26 -12.60 -5.65
C VAL A 197 8.92 -13.11 -7.05
N ILE A 198 8.65 -12.20 -7.99
CA ILE A 198 8.30 -12.50 -9.39
C ILE A 198 9.38 -13.32 -10.11
N ARG A 199 10.66 -13.06 -9.79
CA ARG A 199 11.80 -13.78 -10.37
C ARG A 199 12.07 -15.12 -9.68
N SER A 200 11.41 -15.41 -8.56
CA SER A 200 11.56 -16.70 -7.88
C SER A 200 10.95 -17.81 -8.74
N PRO A 201 11.64 -18.96 -8.90
CA PRO A 201 11.14 -20.07 -9.71
C PRO A 201 9.86 -20.71 -9.14
N TYR A 202 9.50 -20.38 -7.90
CA TYR A 202 8.31 -20.89 -7.22
C TYR A 202 7.05 -20.04 -7.45
N THR A 203 7.14 -18.98 -8.26
CA THR A 203 6.01 -18.11 -8.58
C THR A 203 5.73 -18.08 -10.08
N ASP A 204 4.48 -17.91 -10.44
CA ASP A 204 4.03 -17.78 -11.83
C ASP A 204 3.17 -16.52 -11.98
N PRO A 205 3.77 -15.38 -12.35
CA PRO A 205 3.07 -14.10 -12.47
C PRO A 205 1.96 -14.09 -13.52
N GLU A 206 2.10 -14.87 -14.59
CA GLU A 206 1.10 -14.97 -15.65
C GLU A 206 -0.14 -15.71 -15.13
N LYS A 207 0.09 -16.88 -14.51
CA LYS A 207 -0.98 -17.66 -13.90
C LYS A 207 -1.68 -16.90 -12.78
N THR A 208 -0.94 -16.20 -11.91
CA THR A 208 -1.53 -15.38 -10.86
C THR A 208 -2.38 -14.25 -11.45
N MET A 209 -1.92 -13.56 -12.49
CA MET A 209 -2.70 -12.51 -13.14
C MET A 209 -4.00 -13.06 -13.75
N ARG A 210 -3.94 -14.24 -14.37
CA ARG A 210 -5.12 -14.95 -14.87
C ARG A 210 -6.10 -15.28 -13.75
N GLU A 211 -5.64 -15.91 -12.67
CA GLU A 211 -6.46 -16.27 -11.50
C GLU A 211 -7.15 -15.02 -10.90
N LEU A 212 -6.44 -13.88 -10.83
CA LEU A 212 -7.01 -12.62 -10.32
C LEU A 212 -8.12 -12.05 -11.22
N ILE A 213 -7.96 -12.14 -12.54
CA ILE A 213 -8.97 -11.66 -13.50
C ILE A 213 -10.20 -12.57 -13.46
N GLU A 214 -10.01 -13.89 -13.50
CA GLU A 214 -11.11 -14.86 -13.42
C GLU A 214 -11.90 -14.70 -12.11
N GLN A 215 -11.23 -14.50 -10.98
CA GLN A 215 -11.88 -14.21 -9.70
C GLN A 215 -12.69 -12.91 -9.70
N LYS A 216 -12.15 -11.86 -10.33
CA LYS A 216 -12.85 -10.56 -10.45
C LYS A 216 -14.11 -10.70 -11.29
N GLU A 217 -14.03 -11.38 -12.43
CA GLU A 217 -15.17 -11.63 -13.33
C GLU A 217 -16.25 -12.47 -12.65
N GLU A 218 -15.86 -13.51 -11.89
CA GLU A 218 -16.80 -14.33 -11.13
C GLU A 218 -17.52 -13.49 -10.04
N HIS A 219 -16.78 -12.63 -9.32
CA HIS A 219 -17.35 -11.73 -8.32
C HIS A 219 -18.33 -10.73 -8.94
N GLU A 220 -18.00 -10.16 -10.11
CA GLU A 220 -18.90 -9.25 -10.83
C GLU A 220 -20.17 -9.97 -11.32
N ARG A 221 -20.05 -11.21 -11.79
CA ARG A 221 -21.22 -12.03 -12.17
C ARG A 221 -22.14 -12.27 -10.98
N LYS A 222 -21.60 -12.75 -9.85
CA LYS A 222 -22.36 -12.96 -8.61
C LYS A 222 -23.02 -11.68 -8.10
N ARG A 223 -22.33 -10.54 -8.21
CA ARG A 223 -22.89 -9.23 -7.84
C ARG A 223 -24.09 -8.87 -8.73
N LYS A 224 -23.99 -9.04 -10.05
CA LYS A 224 -25.10 -8.77 -10.99
C LYS A 224 -26.30 -9.69 -10.73
N GLU A 225 -26.05 -10.97 -10.46
CA GLU A 225 -27.11 -11.93 -10.08
C GLU A 225 -27.81 -11.50 -8.78
N TYR A 226 -27.06 -11.05 -7.78
CA TYR A 226 -27.63 -10.55 -6.53
C TYR A 226 -28.46 -9.28 -6.76
N GLU A 227 -27.93 -8.30 -7.52
CA GLU A 227 -28.65 -7.07 -7.87
C GLU A 227 -29.95 -7.35 -8.64
N ALA A 228 -29.95 -8.32 -9.56
CA ALA A 228 -31.15 -8.75 -10.28
C ALA A 228 -32.19 -9.38 -9.34
N LYS A 229 -31.78 -10.31 -8.47
CA LYS A 229 -32.66 -10.93 -7.47
C LYS A 229 -33.24 -9.90 -6.50
N THR A 230 -32.45 -8.94 -6.05
CA THR A 230 -32.89 -7.86 -5.18
C THR A 230 -33.93 -6.98 -5.88
N LYS A 231 -33.70 -6.60 -7.14
CA LYS A 231 -34.68 -5.83 -7.93
C LYS A 231 -35.99 -6.59 -8.11
N GLU A 232 -35.93 -7.87 -8.45
CA GLU A 232 -37.11 -8.73 -8.61
C GLU A 232 -37.91 -8.83 -7.30
N TYR A 233 -37.23 -9.00 -6.16
CA TYR A 233 -37.86 -9.01 -4.83
C TYR A 233 -38.62 -7.71 -4.54
N TYR A 234 -37.98 -6.54 -4.75
CA TYR A 234 -38.63 -5.25 -4.51
C TYR A 234 -39.78 -4.97 -5.48
N TYR A 235 -39.65 -5.42 -6.73
CA TYR A 235 -40.71 -5.30 -7.72
C TYR A 235 -41.96 -6.10 -7.33
N LYS A 236 -41.80 -7.39 -6.97
CA LYS A 236 -42.90 -8.24 -6.47
C LYS A 236 -43.55 -7.66 -5.23
N LYS A 237 -42.75 -7.17 -4.27
CA LYS A 237 -43.26 -6.53 -3.05
C LYS A 237 -44.05 -5.24 -3.32
N LYS A 238 -43.72 -4.53 -4.40
CA LYS A 238 -44.46 -3.33 -4.82
C LYS A 238 -45.80 -3.72 -5.45
N GLU A 239 -45.81 -4.72 -6.34
CA GLU A 239 -47.06 -5.25 -6.92
C GLU A 239 -48.00 -5.83 -5.85
N GLU A 240 -47.46 -6.49 -4.81
CA GLU A 240 -48.26 -6.98 -3.67
C GLU A 240 -48.86 -5.85 -2.83
N LYS A 241 -48.20 -4.69 -2.76
CA LYS A 241 -48.70 -3.50 -2.06
C LYS A 241 -49.73 -2.73 -2.88
N GLU A 242 -49.63 -2.74 -4.20
CA GLU A 242 -50.60 -2.08 -5.11
C GLU A 242 -51.87 -2.90 -5.31
N LYS A 243 -51.84 -4.20 -4.97
CA LYS A 243 -53.00 -5.11 -5.01
C LYS A 243 -53.79 -5.20 -3.69
N LYS A 244 -53.39 -4.44 -2.66
CA LYS A 244 -54.10 -4.31 -1.37
C LYS A 244 -54.67 -2.90 -1.23
#